data_AF-E5SEM1-F1
#
_entry.id   AF-E5SEM1-F1
#
_cell.length_a   1.000
_cell.length_b   1.000
_cell.length_c   1.000
_cell.angle_alpha   90.00
_cell.angle_beta   90.00
_cell.angle_gamma   90.00
#
_symmetry.space_group_name_H-M   'P 1'
#
loop_
_entity.id
_entity.type
_entity.pdbx_description
1 polymer ?
#
loop_
_entity_poly.entity_id
_entity_poly.type
_entity_poly.pdbx_seq_one_letter_code
_entity_poly.pdbx_strand_id
1 'polypeptide(L)'
;MIPRPTRSITDIFSSFALFIPTSIENVIREMANLIGRSCSRETWKPLDVTDLRAYIGLLILGGVCRFRREATGSLWNAENGRAIFPSVMLLKKFHLISRMIRFDDHNS
;
A
#
# COMPACT_ATOMS: atom_id res chain seq x y z
N MET A 1 -31.78 22.66 -5.61
CA MET A 1 -30.49 21.97 -5.82
C MET A 1 -29.96 21.56 -4.45
N ILE A 2 -29.80 20.26 -4.19
CA ILE A 2 -29.09 19.79 -2.99
C ILE A 2 -27.59 19.90 -3.32
N PRO A 3 -26.77 20.65 -2.55
CA PRO A 3 -25.35 20.73 -2.84
C PRO A 3 -24.76 19.34 -2.62
N ARG A 4 -24.15 18.78 -3.66
CA ARG A 4 -23.36 17.56 -3.52
C ARG A 4 -22.22 17.91 -2.57
N PRO A 5 -22.08 17.24 -1.41
CA PRO A 5 -20.98 17.51 -0.50
C PRO A 5 -19.69 17.19 -1.23
N THR A 6 -19.04 18.23 -1.74
CA THR A 6 -17.77 18.15 -2.43
C THR A 6 -16.73 18.37 -1.35
N ARG A 7 -16.05 17.29 -0.94
CA ARG A 7 -14.83 17.45 -0.15
C ARG A 7 -13.89 18.30 -1.00
N SER A 8 -13.53 19.47 -0.49
CA SER A 8 -12.59 20.36 -1.17
C SER A 8 -11.22 19.69 -1.18
N ILE A 9 -10.72 19.40 -2.37
CA ILE A 9 -9.37 18.85 -2.57
C ILE A 9 -8.40 20.02 -2.41
N THR A 10 -7.63 20.01 -1.34
CA THR A 10 -6.65 21.08 -1.02
C THR A 10 -5.25 20.70 -1.44
N ASP A 11 -4.99 19.41 -1.65
CA ASP A 11 -3.67 18.84 -1.89
C ASP A 11 -3.78 17.41 -2.48
N ILE A 12 -2.64 16.85 -2.86
CA ILE A 12 -2.60 15.51 -3.47
C ILE A 12 -3.09 14.43 -2.49
N PHE A 13 -2.81 14.54 -1.18
CA PHE A 13 -3.28 13.55 -0.20
C PHE A 13 -4.79 13.63 0.02
N SER A 14 -5.38 14.83 0.02
CA SER A 14 -6.84 14.96 0.08
C SER A 14 -7.53 14.37 -1.16
N SER A 15 -6.88 14.39 -2.33
CA SER A 15 -7.38 13.66 -3.51
C SER A 15 -7.32 12.13 -3.33
N PHE A 16 -6.26 11.61 -2.70
CA PHE A 16 -6.11 10.17 -2.42
C PHE A 16 -7.15 9.67 -1.42
N ALA A 17 -7.44 10.47 -0.40
CA ALA A 17 -8.45 10.18 0.62
C ALA A 17 -9.89 10.09 0.07
N LEU A 18 -10.14 10.52 -1.17
CA LEU A 18 -11.41 10.29 -1.87
C LEU A 18 -11.61 8.83 -2.25
N PHE A 19 -10.53 8.12 -2.60
CA PHE A 19 -10.56 6.74 -3.06
C PHE A 19 -10.21 5.75 -1.95
N ILE A 20 -9.29 6.13 -1.07
CA ILE A 20 -8.90 5.34 0.10
C ILE A 20 -9.11 6.21 1.34
N PRO A 21 -10.34 6.25 1.87
CA PRO A 21 -10.62 6.97 3.10
C PRO A 21 -9.79 6.44 4.27
N THR A 22 -9.53 7.28 5.26
CA THR A 22 -8.81 6.89 6.48
C THR A 22 -9.44 5.70 7.19
N SER A 23 -10.78 5.52 7.10
CA SER A 23 -11.46 4.34 7.64
C SER A 23 -11.01 3.05 6.94
N ILE A 24 -10.92 3.04 5.62
CA ILE A 24 -10.44 1.88 4.84
C ILE A 24 -8.95 1.65 5.10
N GLU A 25 -8.14 2.71 5.13
CA GLU A 25 -6.72 2.62 5.47
C GLU A 25 -6.50 1.98 6.85
N ASN A 26 -7.30 2.35 7.84
CA ASN A 26 -7.25 1.78 9.18
C ASN A 26 -7.62 0.29 9.17
N VAL A 27 -8.70 -0.10 8.49
CA VAL A 27 -9.11 -1.52 8.38
C VAL A 27 -8.00 -2.35 7.75
N ILE A 28 -7.45 -1.92 6.61
CA ILE A 28 -6.37 -2.65 5.93
C ILE A 28 -5.16 -2.80 6.86
N ARG A 29 -4.76 -1.72 7.54
CA ARG A 29 -3.62 -1.72 8.46
C ARG A 29 -3.86 -2.66 9.63
N GLU A 30 -5.04 -2.62 10.24
CA GLU A 30 -5.39 -3.44 11.40
C GLU A 30 -5.41 -4.92 11.05
N MET A 31 -6.07 -5.29 9.94
CA MET A 31 -6.16 -6.67 9.49
C MET A 31 -4.83 -7.23 9.00
N ALA A 32 -4.05 -6.43 8.25
CA ALA A 32 -2.70 -6.84 7.84
C ALA A 32 -1.78 -7.07 9.05
N ASN A 33 -1.90 -6.24 10.08
CA ASN A 33 -1.14 -6.42 11.31
C ASN A 33 -1.60 -7.61 12.15
N LEU A 34 -2.90 -7.90 12.18
CA LEU A 34 -3.46 -9.07 12.84
C LEU A 34 -2.86 -10.35 12.25
N ILE A 35 -2.89 -10.48 10.92
CA ILE A 35 -2.40 -11.65 10.20
C ILE A 35 -0.88 -11.70 10.18
N GLY A 36 -0.21 -10.57 10.00
CA GLY A 36 1.25 -10.52 10.05
C GLY A 36 1.80 -11.03 11.38
N ARG A 37 1.16 -10.68 12.50
CA ARG A 37 1.51 -11.20 13.83
C ARG A 37 1.24 -12.69 13.98
N SER A 38 0.18 -13.23 13.38
CA SER A 38 -0.15 -14.66 13.49
C SER A 38 0.73 -15.53 12.58
N CYS A 39 0.99 -15.09 11.35
CA CYS A 39 1.73 -15.87 10.36
C CYS A 39 3.26 -15.73 10.45
N SER A 40 3.79 -14.64 11.02
CA SER A 40 5.22 -14.33 10.94
C SER A 40 5.72 -13.58 12.17
N ARG A 41 5.43 -14.10 13.37
CA ARG A 41 5.68 -13.45 14.66
C ARG A 41 7.11 -12.92 14.86
N GLU A 42 8.11 -13.62 14.34
CA GLU A 42 9.53 -13.25 14.50
C GLU A 42 10.03 -12.20 13.49
N THR A 43 9.41 -12.12 12.32
CA THR A 43 9.88 -11.25 11.21
C THR A 43 8.93 -10.10 10.91
N TRP A 44 7.72 -10.13 11.46
CA TRP A 44 6.70 -9.12 11.25
C TRP A 44 6.95 -7.90 12.14
N LYS A 45 7.34 -6.81 11.49
CA LYS A 45 7.25 -5.48 12.08
C LYS A 45 5.86 -4.91 11.78
N PRO A 46 5.11 -4.43 12.79
CA PRO A 46 3.81 -3.82 12.56
C PRO A 46 3.88 -2.72 11.50
N LEU A 47 2.94 -2.79 10.57
CA LEU A 47 2.75 -1.87 9.47
C LEU A 47 2.16 -0.56 10.02
N ASP A 48 2.85 0.55 9.79
CA ASP A 48 2.35 1.88 10.10
C ASP A 48 1.64 2.52 8.88
N VAL A 49 1.09 3.72 9.07
CA VAL A 49 0.38 4.44 8.01
C VAL A 49 1.31 4.78 6.84
N THR A 50 2.55 5.15 7.15
CA THR A 50 3.54 5.54 6.14
C THR A 50 3.89 4.35 5.25
N ASP A 51 4.07 3.17 5.85
CA ASP A 51 4.32 1.92 5.15
C ASP A 51 3.15 1.54 4.22
N LEU A 52 1.91 1.68 4.70
CA LEU A 52 0.73 1.40 3.89
C LEU A 52 0.62 2.36 2.70
N ARG A 53 0.81 3.66 2.94
CA ARG A 53 0.76 4.69 1.89
C ARG A 53 1.88 4.53 0.87
N ALA A 54 3.10 4.23 1.33
CA ALA A 54 4.23 3.94 0.46
C ALA A 54 3.94 2.71 -0.42
N TYR A 55 3.40 1.64 0.17
CA TYR A 55 2.99 0.44 -0.56
C TYR A 55 1.93 0.76 -1.64
N ILE A 56 0.85 1.46 -1.27
CA ILE A 56 -0.21 1.82 -2.22
C ILE A 56 0.32 2.78 -3.30
N GLY A 57 1.19 3.73 -2.93
CA GLY A 57 1.84 4.64 -3.87
C GLY A 57 2.64 3.89 -4.93
N LEU A 58 3.37 2.84 -4.54
CA LEU A 58 4.07 1.97 -5.48
C LEU A 58 3.12 1.17 -6.39
N LEU A 59 1.95 0.73 -5.89
CA LEU A 59 0.93 0.08 -6.72
C LEU A 59 0.34 1.04 -7.76
N ILE A 60 0.03 2.27 -7.36
CA ILE A 60 -0.47 3.32 -8.27
C ILE A 60 0.59 3.64 -9.32
N LEU A 61 1.84 3.85 -8.90
CA LEU A 61 2.94 4.13 -9.82
C LEU A 61 3.17 2.98 -10.82
N GLY A 62 3.17 1.74 -10.34
CA GLY A 62 3.26 0.54 -11.18
C GLY A 62 2.12 0.44 -12.19
N GLY A 63 0.91 0.85 -11.79
CA GLY A 63 -0.27 0.91 -12.65
C GLY A 63 -0.18 1.99 -13.72
N VAL A 64 0.11 3.24 -13.32
CA VAL A 64 0.14 4.42 -14.21
C VAL A 64 1.24 4.32 -15.26
N CYS A 65 2.44 3.89 -14.86
CA CYS A 65 3.56 3.74 -15.78
C CYS A 65 3.51 2.46 -16.62
N ARG A 66 2.41 1.67 -16.53
CA ARG A 66 2.20 0.41 -17.25
C ARG A 66 3.33 -0.61 -17.06
N PHE A 67 4.04 -0.56 -15.93
CA PHE A 67 5.02 -1.57 -15.52
C PHE A 67 4.40 -2.95 -15.24
N ARG A 68 3.10 -3.12 -15.51
CA ARG A 68 2.29 -4.34 -15.38
C ARG A 68 2.89 -5.59 -16.04
N ARG A 69 3.79 -5.46 -17.01
CA ARG A 69 4.45 -6.60 -17.70
C ARG A 69 5.86 -6.91 -17.17
N GLU A 70 6.37 -6.08 -16.28
CA GLU A 70 7.67 -6.30 -15.66
C GLU A 70 7.50 -7.10 -14.37
N ALA A 71 8.33 -8.12 -14.18
CA ALA A 71 8.34 -8.87 -12.93
C ALA A 71 8.69 -7.91 -11.78
N THR A 72 8.08 -8.07 -10.59
CA THR A 72 8.39 -7.20 -9.44
C THR A 72 9.89 -7.17 -9.13
N GLY A 73 10.60 -8.29 -9.36
CA GLY A 73 12.05 -8.36 -9.23
C GLY A 73 12.83 -7.49 -10.22
N SER A 74 12.34 -7.28 -11.45
CA SER A 74 13.02 -6.41 -12.42
C SER A 74 12.87 -4.94 -12.08
N LEU A 75 11.73 -4.53 -11.52
CA LEU A 75 11.50 -3.14 -11.09
C LEU A 75 12.43 -2.74 -9.93
N TRP A 76 12.75 -3.68 -9.05
CA TRP A 76 13.65 -3.48 -7.91
C TRP A 76 15.12 -3.77 -8.21
N ASN A 77 15.46 -4.13 -9.45
CA ASN A 77 16.84 -4.42 -9.83
C ASN A 77 17.72 -3.16 -9.71
N ALA A 78 18.93 -3.30 -9.17
CA ALA A 78 19.83 -2.17 -8.91
C ALA A 78 20.43 -1.55 -10.17
N GLU A 79 20.57 -2.33 -11.24
CA GLU A 79 21.21 -1.90 -12.50
C GLU A 79 20.18 -1.42 -13.52
N ASN A 80 19.13 -2.21 -13.74
CA ASN A 80 18.16 -2.02 -14.83
C ASN A 80 16.74 -1.73 -14.33
N GLY A 81 16.55 -1.61 -13.02
CA GLY A 81 15.24 -1.38 -12.42
C GLY A 81 14.78 0.07 -12.48
N ARG A 82 13.93 0.45 -11.54
CA ARG A 82 13.35 1.79 -11.44
C ARG A 82 13.69 2.33 -10.07
N ALA A 83 14.70 3.20 -9.97
CA ALA A 83 15.28 3.67 -8.71
C ALA A 83 14.25 4.08 -7.64
N ILE A 84 13.13 4.65 -8.05
CA ILE A 84 12.02 5.03 -7.15
C ILE A 84 11.47 3.85 -6.32
N PHE A 85 11.41 2.64 -6.85
CA PHE A 85 10.88 1.48 -6.15
C PHE A 85 11.75 1.05 -4.95
N PRO A 86 13.06 0.73 -5.12
CA PRO A 86 13.94 0.43 -4.00
C PRO A 86 14.19 1.62 -3.07
N SER A 87 14.11 2.87 -3.55
CA SER A 87 14.22 4.07 -2.70
C SER A 87 13.02 4.24 -1.76
N VAL A 88 11.82 3.84 -2.17
CA VAL A 88 10.61 3.95 -1.33
C VAL A 88 10.48 2.78 -0.37
N MET A 89 10.72 1.55 -0.84
CA MET A 89 10.51 0.36 -0.02
C MET A 89 11.38 -0.79 -0.52
N LEU A 90 11.97 -1.59 0.39
CA LEU A 90 12.69 -2.80 0.00
C LEU A 90 11.74 -3.84 -0.62
N LEU A 91 12.21 -4.58 -1.64
CA LEU A 91 11.43 -5.63 -2.33
C LEU A 91 10.88 -6.67 -1.35
N LYS A 92 11.70 -7.09 -0.38
CA LYS A 92 11.29 -8.04 0.67
C LYS A 92 10.10 -7.52 1.48
N LYS A 93 10.10 -6.21 1.82
CA LYS A 93 9.01 -5.57 2.55
C LYS A 93 7.77 -5.46 1.67
N PHE A 94 7.91 -5.07 0.41
CA PHE A 94 6.80 -5.04 -0.55
C PHE A 94 6.11 -6.40 -0.70
N HIS A 95 6.87 -7.49 -0.83
CA HIS A 95 6.31 -8.85 -0.89
C HIS A 95 5.71 -9.30 0.44
N LEU A 96 6.29 -8.90 1.58
CA LEU A 96 5.74 -9.20 2.88
C LEU A 96 4.37 -8.54 3.05
N ILE A 97 4.27 -7.23 2.77
CA ILE A 97 3.00 -6.48 2.82
C ILE A 97 1.98 -7.09 1.87
N SER A 98 2.36 -7.35 0.61
CA SER A 98 1.45 -7.92 -0.40
C SER A 98 0.80 -9.24 0.04
N ARG A 99 1.49 -10.05 0.84
CA ARG A 99 0.94 -11.31 1.38
C ARG A 99 -0.04 -11.09 2.53
N MET A 100 0.17 -10.05 3.34
CA MET A 100 -0.58 -9.80 4.56
C MET A 100 -1.77 -8.85 4.37
N ILE A 101 -1.88 -8.11 3.26
CA ILE A 101 -3.04 -7.25 2.98
C ILE A 101 -4.33 -8.07 3.06
N ARG A 102 -5.25 -7.65 3.94
CA ARG A 102 -6.63 -8.14 4.05
C ARG A 102 -7.56 -6.98 4.35
N PHE A 103 -8.83 -7.20 4.10
CA PHE A 103 -9.90 -6.23 4.28
C PHE A 103 -10.93 -6.68 5.33
N ASP A 104 -10.72 -7.85 5.93
CA ASP A 104 -11.59 -8.55 6.84
C ASP A 104 -10.81 -9.24 7.96
N ASP A 105 -11.50 -9.54 9.07
CA ASP A 105 -11.06 -10.54 10.03
C ASP A 105 -11.71 -11.87 9.67
N HIS A 106 -10.90 -12.89 9.41
CA HIS A 106 -11.39 -14.21 8.97
C HIS A 106 -12.10 -15.01 10.09
N ASN A 107 -12.64 -14.33 11.11
CA ASN A 107 -13.21 -14.84 12.35
C ASN A 107 -14.76 -14.82 12.39
N SER A 108 -15.41 -14.69 11.23
CA SER A 108 -16.87 -14.82 11.10
C SER A 108 -17.32 -16.28 11.03
#